data_AF-A0A7S3FMS7-F1
#
_entry.id   AF-A0A7S3FMS7-F1
#
_cell.length_a   1.000
_cell.length_b   1.000
_cell.length_c   1.000
_cell.angle_alpha   90.00
_cell.angle_beta   90.00
_cell.angle_gamma   90.00
#
_symmetry.space_group_name_H-M   'P 1'
#
loop_
_entity.id
_entity.type
_entity.pdbx_description
1 polymer ?
#
loop_
_entity_poly.entity_id
_entity_poly.type
_entity_poly.pdbx_seq_one_letter_code
_entity_poly.pdbx_strand_id
1 'polypeptide(L)'
;AYWSRKFIEDHTDPKVIKQVLYVAAGQGYLQVFEKYWSQGPQEKLSKLWDKETCSWAAFHGHLEVLKWLRAKGCPWDIQTSAAAAYGVHLEVLQWMRGQD
;
A
#
# COMPACT_ATOMS: atom_id res chain seq x y z
N ALA A 1 -14.69 -19.30 1.21
CA ALA A 1 -14.97 -17.87 1.41
C ALA A 1 -15.22 -17.23 0.05
N TYR A 2 -16.21 -16.34 -0.06
CA TYR A 2 -16.68 -15.68 -1.31
C TYR A 2 -15.56 -15.03 -2.16
N TRP A 3 -14.38 -14.85 -1.56
CA TRP A 3 -13.17 -14.27 -2.13
C TRP A 3 -12.12 -15.35 -2.46
N SER A 4 -12.41 -16.26 -3.39
CA SER A 4 -11.44 -17.26 -3.84
C SER A 4 -10.38 -16.63 -4.75
N ARG A 5 -9.18 -17.25 -4.86
CA ARG A 5 -8.08 -16.84 -5.77
C ARG A 5 -8.58 -16.55 -7.20
N LYS A 6 -9.53 -17.36 -7.67
CA LYS A 6 -10.17 -17.25 -8.98
C LYS A 6 -11.04 -15.98 -9.14
N PHE A 7 -11.63 -15.47 -8.06
CA PHE A 7 -12.43 -14.23 -8.06
C PHE A 7 -11.56 -12.97 -8.27
N ILE A 8 -10.38 -12.93 -7.62
CA ILE A 8 -9.39 -11.87 -7.82
C ILE A 8 -8.79 -11.93 -9.24
N GLU A 9 -8.64 -13.14 -9.77
CA GLU A 9 -8.08 -13.36 -11.11
C GLU A 9 -9.04 -12.98 -12.24
N ASP A 10 -10.33 -13.37 -12.15
CA ASP A 10 -11.26 -13.35 -13.29
C ASP A 10 -12.30 -12.21 -13.26
N HIS A 11 -12.66 -11.64 -12.09
CA HIS A 11 -13.88 -10.81 -11.96
C HIS A 11 -13.71 -9.44 -11.30
N THR A 12 -12.50 -9.07 -10.86
CA THR A 12 -12.31 -7.80 -10.17
C THR A 12 -11.55 -6.83 -11.05
N ASP A 13 -12.21 -5.72 -11.43
CA ASP A 13 -11.59 -4.61 -12.16
C ASP A 13 -10.35 -4.11 -11.38
N PRO A 14 -9.16 -4.07 -12.00
CA PRO A 14 -7.95 -3.54 -11.36
C PRO A 14 -8.13 -2.16 -10.73
N LYS A 15 -9.02 -1.31 -11.28
CA LYS A 15 -9.36 0.00 -10.69
C LYS A 15 -10.03 -0.13 -9.34
N VAL A 16 -10.95 -1.09 -9.18
CA VAL A 16 -11.64 -1.34 -7.91
C VAL A 16 -10.65 -1.86 -6.87
N ILE A 17 -9.75 -2.78 -7.25
CA ILE A 17 -8.72 -3.25 -6.31
C ILE A 17 -7.81 -2.10 -5.88
N LYS A 18 -7.38 -1.24 -6.81
CA LYS A 18 -6.59 -0.05 -6.47
C LYS A 18 -7.29 0.85 -5.46
N GLN A 19 -8.57 1.14 -5.65
CA GLN A 19 -9.35 1.93 -4.70
C GLN A 19 -9.40 1.29 -3.31
N VAL A 20 -9.62 -0.03 -3.24
CA VAL A 20 -9.60 -0.76 -1.97
C VAL A 20 -8.22 -0.66 -1.30
N LEU A 21 -7.13 -0.80 -2.06
CA LEU A 21 -5.77 -0.68 -1.52
C LEU A 21 -5.45 0.74 -1.04
N TYR A 22 -5.94 1.78 -1.74
CA TYR A 22 -5.74 3.17 -1.31
C TYR A 22 -6.46 3.45 0.01
N VAL A 23 -7.72 3.01 0.12
CA VAL A 23 -8.49 3.15 1.36
C VAL A 23 -7.84 2.35 2.48
N ALA A 24 -7.39 1.11 2.21
CA ALA A 24 -6.67 0.31 3.19
C ALA A 24 -5.36 0.98 3.63
N ALA A 25 -4.62 1.60 2.71
CA ALA A 25 -3.40 2.34 3.03
C ALA A 25 -3.69 3.55 3.93
N GLY A 26 -4.69 4.36 3.58
CA GLY A 26 -5.06 5.55 4.33
C GLY A 26 -5.76 5.27 5.67
N GLN A 27 -6.22 4.04 5.91
CA GLN A 27 -6.82 3.60 7.19
C GLN A 27 -5.88 2.72 8.01
N GLY A 28 -4.68 2.39 7.49
CA GLY A 28 -3.71 1.56 8.20
C GLY A 28 -4.06 0.07 8.24
N TYR A 29 -4.91 -0.41 7.33
CA TYR A 29 -5.38 -1.80 7.31
C TYR A 29 -4.36 -2.76 6.70
N LEU A 30 -3.24 -2.96 7.39
CA LEU A 30 -2.16 -3.88 6.99
C LEU A 30 -2.67 -5.29 6.65
N GLN A 31 -3.65 -5.79 7.39
CA GLN A 31 -4.23 -7.12 7.19
C GLN A 31 -4.82 -7.31 5.78
N VAL A 32 -5.31 -6.24 5.16
CA VAL A 32 -5.80 -6.30 3.77
C VAL A 32 -4.64 -6.60 2.83
N PHE A 33 -3.52 -5.91 2.99
CA PHE A 33 -2.32 -6.13 2.17
C PHE A 33 -1.77 -7.55 2.33
N GLU A 34 -1.66 -8.03 3.57
CA GLU A 34 -1.20 -9.39 3.87
C GLU A 34 -2.13 -10.46 3.29
N LYS A 35 -3.44 -10.27 3.45
CA LYS A 35 -4.44 -11.19 2.92
C LYS A 35 -4.37 -11.27 1.40
N TYR A 36 -4.24 -10.14 0.72
CA TYR A 36 -4.12 -10.11 -0.74
C TYR A 36 -2.83 -10.79 -1.19
N TRP A 37 -1.70 -10.48 -0.54
CA TRP A 37 -0.41 -11.10 -0.84
C TRP A 37 -0.39 -12.62 -0.64
N SER A 38 -1.10 -13.12 0.38
CA SER A 38 -1.19 -14.57 0.65
C SER A 38 -2.08 -15.31 -0.35
N GLN A 39 -3.01 -14.63 -1.01
CA GLN A 39 -4.07 -15.28 -1.81
C GLN A 39 -3.88 -15.16 -3.32
N GLY A 40 -3.08 -14.18 -3.78
CA GLY A 40 -2.93 -13.88 -5.20
C GLY A 40 -1.52 -14.12 -5.76
N PRO A 41 -1.39 -14.14 -7.10
CA PRO A 41 -0.10 -14.23 -7.78
C PRO A 41 0.71 -12.93 -7.58
N GLN A 42 1.90 -13.05 -6.99
CA GLN A 42 2.71 -11.91 -6.53
C GLN A 42 3.05 -10.92 -7.66
N GLU A 43 3.34 -11.41 -8.87
CA GLU A 43 3.69 -10.58 -10.04
C GLU A 43 2.55 -9.67 -10.51
N LYS A 44 1.30 -10.09 -10.31
CA LYS A 44 0.12 -9.28 -10.66
C LYS A 44 -0.18 -8.29 -9.55
N LEU A 45 -0.06 -8.73 -8.29
CA LEU A 45 -0.29 -7.90 -7.11
C LEU A 45 0.72 -6.77 -6.97
N SER A 46 1.98 -6.99 -7.34
CA SER A 46 3.02 -5.97 -7.28
C SER A 46 2.76 -4.76 -8.18
N LYS A 47 1.89 -4.93 -9.19
CA LYS A 47 1.45 -3.86 -10.11
C LYS A 47 0.19 -3.13 -9.64
N LEU A 48 -0.45 -3.62 -8.57
CA LEU A 48 -1.69 -3.03 -8.04
C LEU A 48 -1.42 -1.92 -7.04
N TRP A 49 -0.33 -2.00 -6.28
CA TRP A 49 0.15 -0.87 -5.47
C TRP A 49 1.17 -0.05 -6.25
N ASP A 50 1.10 1.25 -6.05
CA ASP A 50 1.93 2.27 -6.68
C ASP A 50 2.31 3.33 -5.65
N LYS A 51 3.05 4.32 -6.11
CA LYS A 51 3.49 5.45 -5.27
C LYS A 51 2.33 6.17 -4.59
N GLU A 52 1.16 6.24 -5.22
CA GLU A 52 -0.04 6.79 -4.58
C GLU A 52 -0.44 5.96 -3.36
N THR A 53 -0.40 4.62 -3.45
CA THR A 53 -0.67 3.75 -2.29
C THR A 53 0.26 4.06 -1.11
N CYS A 54 1.56 4.23 -1.37
CA CYS A 54 2.53 4.67 -0.36
C CYS A 54 2.22 6.07 0.18
N SER A 55 1.89 7.02 -0.70
CA SER A 55 1.57 8.40 -0.31
C SER A 55 0.34 8.49 0.58
N TRP A 56 -0.69 7.66 0.36
CA TRP A 56 -1.86 7.59 1.26
C TRP A 56 -1.49 7.06 2.65
N ALA A 57 -0.70 5.99 2.73
CA ALA A 57 -0.20 5.48 4.01
C ALA A 57 0.64 6.54 4.74
N ALA A 58 1.51 7.25 4.00
CA ALA A 58 2.36 8.30 4.53
C ALA A 58 1.57 9.52 5.02
N PHE A 59 0.58 9.97 4.25
CA PHE A 59 -0.29 11.11 4.58
C PHE A 59 -1.08 10.91 5.87
N HIS A 60 -1.46 9.66 6.17
CA HIS A 60 -2.21 9.30 7.38
C HIS A 60 -1.32 8.71 8.49
N GLY A 61 0.00 8.63 8.29
CA GLY A 61 0.93 8.25 9.34
C GLY A 61 1.02 6.75 9.60
N HIS A 62 0.52 5.93 8.67
CA HIS A 62 0.48 4.48 8.80
C HIS A 62 1.82 3.84 8.44
N LEU A 63 2.81 4.03 9.32
CA LEU A 63 4.19 3.57 9.15
C LEU A 63 4.30 2.07 8.87
N GLU A 64 3.52 1.22 9.56
CA GLU A 64 3.59 -0.23 9.37
C GLU A 64 3.11 -0.67 7.98
N VAL A 65 2.08 0.00 7.44
CA VAL A 65 1.66 -0.23 6.05
C VAL A 65 2.75 0.21 5.08
N LEU A 66 3.37 1.36 5.32
CA LEU A 66 4.43 1.88 4.45
C LEU A 66 5.68 0.97 4.46
N LYS A 67 6.09 0.47 5.62
CA LYS A 67 7.16 -0.53 5.77
C LYS A 67 6.85 -1.79 4.97
N TRP A 68 5.63 -2.29 5.09
CA TRP A 68 5.21 -3.49 4.38
C TRP A 68 5.22 -3.29 2.86
N LEU A 69 4.66 -2.18 2.38
CA LEU A 69 4.67 -1.82 0.95
C LEU A 69 6.10 -1.73 0.41
N ARG A 70 6.99 -1.08 1.15
CA ARG A 70 8.41 -0.97 0.80
C ARG A 70 9.09 -2.34 0.70
N ALA A 71 8.85 -3.23 1.66
CA ALA A 71 9.39 -4.59 1.66
C ALA A 71 8.91 -5.44 0.47
N LYS A 72 7.78 -5.10 -0.15
CA LYS A 72 7.26 -5.77 -1.35
C LYS A 72 7.66 -5.06 -2.66
N GLY A 73 8.57 -4.10 -2.58
CA GLY A 73 9.08 -3.39 -3.75
C GLY A 73 8.10 -2.36 -4.32
N CYS A 74 7.13 -1.89 -3.53
CA CYS A 74 6.27 -0.79 -3.95
C CYS A 74 7.14 0.46 -4.16
N PRO A 75 7.06 1.12 -5.33
CA PRO A 75 7.77 2.37 -5.54
C PRO A 75 7.20 3.44 -4.61
N TRP A 76 8.07 4.33 -4.16
CA TRP A 76 7.70 5.61 -3.58
C TRP A 76 8.49 6.71 -4.31
N ASP A 77 8.01 7.94 -4.24
CA ASP A 77 8.72 9.10 -4.77
C ASP A 77 8.66 10.26 -3.78
N ILE A 78 9.14 11.43 -4.22
CA ILE A 78 9.13 12.65 -3.40
C ILE A 78 7.73 13.02 -2.90
N GLN A 79 6.65 12.59 -3.59
CA GLN A 79 5.28 12.85 -3.16
C GLN A 79 4.93 12.05 -1.91
N THR A 80 5.51 10.87 -1.72
CA THR A 80 5.33 10.08 -0.50
C THR A 80 5.92 10.80 0.71
N SER A 81 7.12 11.37 0.57
CA SER A 81 7.75 12.17 1.63
C SER A 81 6.99 13.48 1.88
N ALA A 82 6.54 14.15 0.82
CA ALA A 82 5.71 15.35 0.95
C ALA A 82 4.40 15.05 1.68
N ALA A 83 3.75 13.93 1.37
CA ALA A 83 2.53 13.48 2.01
C ALA A 83 2.71 13.26 3.52
N ALA A 84 3.79 12.58 3.94
CA ALA A 84 4.12 12.43 5.36
C ALA A 84 4.34 13.78 6.06
N ALA A 85 4.96 14.74 5.38
CA ALA A 85 5.15 16.10 5.91
C ALA A 85 3.82 16.85 6.05
N TYR A 86 2.92 16.76 5.06
CA TYR A 86 1.58 17.35 5.12
C TYR A 86 0.72 16.74 6.23
N GLY A 87 0.80 15.44 6.45
CA GLY A 87 0.14 14.75 7.57
C GLY A 87 0.78 15.00 8.94
N VAL A 88 1.90 15.74 8.99
CA VAL A 88 2.68 16.02 10.22
C VAL A 88 3.18 14.73 10.90
N HIS A 89 3.44 13.69 10.11
CA HIS A 89 3.85 12.38 10.60
C HIS A 89 5.37 12.26 10.66
N LEU A 90 5.94 12.85 11.71
CA LEU A 90 7.40 12.91 11.92
C LEU A 90 8.06 11.52 11.96
N GLU A 91 7.41 10.53 12.57
CA GLU A 91 7.92 9.15 12.64
C GLU A 91 8.07 8.52 11.25
N VAL A 92 7.14 8.80 10.34
CA VAL A 92 7.20 8.32 8.96
C VAL A 92 8.40 8.96 8.23
N LEU A 93 8.58 10.28 8.37
CA LEU A 93 9.70 10.99 7.77
C LEU A 93 11.06 10.51 8.29
N GLN A 94 11.17 10.28 9.60
CA GLN A 94 12.39 9.77 10.22
C GLN A 94 12.73 8.37 9.71
N TRP A 95 11.74 7.49 9.63
CA TRP A 95 11.93 6.16 9.08
C TRP A 95 12.31 6.20 7.60
N MET A 96 11.63 7.01 6.78
CA MET A 96 11.95 7.17 5.35
C MET A 96 13.38 7.67 5.12
N ARG A 97 13.86 8.61 5.94
CA ARG A 97 15.24 9.11 5.88
C ARG A 97 16.28 8.02 6.18
N GLY A 98 15.92 6.99 6.93
CA GLY A 98 16.78 5.84 7.21
C GLY A 98 16.77 4.77 6.13
N GLN A 99 16.08 4.99 4.99
CA GLN A 99 15.92 4.03 3.89
C GLN A 99 16.61 4.46 2.58
N ASP A 100 17.34 5.59 2.62
CA ASP A 100 18.28 6.03 1.58
C ASP A 100 19.58 5.20 1.61
#